data_AF-A0A244ELR0-F1
#
_entry.id   AF-A0A244ELR0-F1
#
_cell.length_a   1.000
_cell.length_b   1.000
_cell.length_c   1.000
_cell.angle_alpha   90.00
_cell.angle_beta   90.00
_cell.angle_gamma   90.00
#
_symmetry.space_group_name_H-M   'P 1'
#
loop_
_entity.id
_entity.type
_entity.pdbx_description
1 polymer ?
#
loop_
_entity_poly.entity_id
_entity_poly.type
_entity_poly.pdbx_seq_one_letter_code
_entity_poly.pdbx_strand_id
1 'polypeptide(L)'
;MTVPGRYAINSPFSYNTFSKAPINLPVAGVFGRVNGNIIGDLVIHADNTYTFTGHYTLNKDIYDADKSNRSYWQETLTTFLHDLGNTFGHVDYTINIIGTQPVVFSGRK
;
A
#
# COMPACT_ATOMS: atom_id res chain seq x y z
N MET A 1 19.77 17.15 14.97
CA MET A 1 18.74 18.21 14.84
C MET A 1 18.27 18.24 13.40
N THR A 2 16.95 18.28 13.16
CA THR A 2 16.43 18.50 11.79
C THR A 2 16.40 20.00 11.56
N VAL A 3 17.04 20.47 10.50
CA VAL A 3 17.12 21.90 10.19
C VAL A 3 15.83 22.32 9.49
N PRO A 4 15.27 23.51 9.74
CA PRO A 4 14.21 24.05 8.91
C PRO A 4 14.66 24.12 7.45
N GLY A 5 13.79 23.73 6.52
CA GLY A 5 14.16 23.65 5.11
C GLY A 5 13.19 22.85 4.27
N ARG A 6 13.46 22.82 2.97
CA ARG A 6 12.74 22.03 1.99
C ARG A 6 13.59 20.84 1.58
N TYR A 7 13.00 19.66 1.63
CA TYR A 7 13.65 18.39 1.35
C TYR A 7 12.87 17.66 0.26
N ALA A 8 13.51 17.44 -0.89
CA ALA A 8 12.96 16.57 -1.91
C ALA A 8 12.99 15.12 -1.42
N ILE A 9 11.85 14.43 -1.51
CA ILE A 9 11.71 13.02 -1.20
C ILE A 9 11.46 12.28 -2.50
N ASN A 10 12.26 11.24 -2.72
CA ASN A 10 12.01 10.21 -3.71
C ASN A 10 12.45 8.89 -3.05
N SER A 11 11.49 8.11 -2.57
CA SER A 11 11.79 6.97 -1.71
C SER A 11 10.86 5.79 -1.98
N PRO A 12 11.40 4.57 -2.07
CA PRO A 12 10.57 3.39 -2.14
C PRO A 12 9.89 3.14 -0.79
N PHE A 13 8.70 2.55 -0.82
CA PHE A 13 8.01 2.11 0.38
C PHE A 13 7.43 0.70 0.21
N SER A 14 7.17 0.07 1.35
CA SER A 14 6.40 -1.17 1.44
C SER A 14 5.30 -1.00 2.48
N TYR A 15 4.07 -1.32 2.12
CA TYR A 15 2.91 -1.17 2.98
C TYR A 15 2.13 -2.48 3.07
N ASN A 16 1.99 -2.98 4.30
CA ASN A 16 1.12 -4.12 4.56
C ASN A 16 -0.32 -3.63 4.75
N THR A 17 -1.20 -3.94 3.80
CA THR A 17 -2.61 -3.51 3.87
C THR A 17 -3.37 -4.17 5.02
N PHE A 18 -2.87 -5.29 5.57
CA PHE A 18 -3.39 -5.90 6.80
C PHE A 18 -3.14 -5.05 8.06
N SER A 19 -2.29 -4.02 8.02
CA SER A 19 -2.02 -3.15 9.18
C SER A 19 -3.24 -2.36 9.68
N LYS A 20 -4.32 -2.33 8.90
CA LYS A 20 -5.61 -1.72 9.25
C LYS A 20 -6.72 -2.75 9.50
N ALA A 21 -6.37 -4.03 9.64
CA ALA A 21 -7.34 -5.06 9.99
C ALA A 21 -8.04 -4.71 11.33
N PRO A 22 -9.36 -4.92 11.44
CA PRO A 22 -10.24 -5.59 10.48
C PRO A 22 -10.91 -4.66 9.44
N ILE A 23 -10.66 -3.35 9.48
CA ILE A 23 -11.45 -2.33 8.76
C ILE A 23 -11.39 -2.50 7.23
N ASN A 24 -10.29 -3.05 6.68
CA ASN A 24 -10.08 -3.17 5.23
C ASN A 24 -9.69 -4.60 4.79
N LEU A 25 -10.33 -5.62 5.38
CA LEU A 25 -10.05 -7.03 5.02
C LEU A 25 -10.22 -7.36 3.53
N PRO A 26 -11.22 -6.83 2.79
CA PRO A 26 -11.32 -7.09 1.35
C PRO A 26 -10.12 -6.54 0.55
N VAL A 27 -9.67 -5.32 0.85
CA VAL A 27 -8.47 -4.72 0.23
C VAL A 27 -7.23 -5.55 0.58
N ALA A 28 -7.14 -6.01 1.82
CA ALA A 28 -6.02 -6.84 2.26
C ALA A 28 -5.99 -8.24 1.63
N GLY A 29 -7.16 -8.82 1.38
CA GLY A 29 -7.27 -10.10 0.69
C GLY A 29 -6.86 -10.05 -0.77
N VAL A 30 -7.12 -8.92 -1.44
CA VAL A 30 -6.75 -8.69 -2.85
C VAL A 30 -5.29 -8.29 -3.00
N PHE A 31 -4.82 -7.32 -2.22
CA PHE A 31 -3.51 -6.68 -2.45
C PHE A 31 -2.40 -7.12 -1.50
N GLY A 32 -2.73 -7.75 -0.35
CA GLY A 32 -1.73 -8.16 0.63
C GLY A 32 -0.73 -7.05 0.99
N ARG A 33 0.54 -7.24 0.63
CA ARG A 33 1.58 -6.22 0.80
C ARG A 33 1.86 -5.55 -0.54
N VAL A 34 1.66 -4.24 -0.60
CA VAL A 34 1.99 -3.44 -1.78
C VAL A 34 3.33 -2.76 -1.60
N ASN A 35 4.02 -2.55 -2.71
CA ASN A 35 5.24 -1.77 -2.78
C ASN A 35 5.04 -0.63 -3.76
N GLY A 36 5.76 0.47 -3.56
CA GLY A 36 5.61 1.64 -4.40
C GLY A 36 6.73 2.63 -4.20
N ASN A 37 6.56 3.81 -4.79
CA ASN A 37 7.49 4.91 -4.67
C ASN A 37 6.72 6.19 -4.33
N ILE A 38 7.21 6.96 -3.36
CA ILE A 38 6.66 8.26 -3.00
C ILE A 38 7.61 9.37 -3.45
N ILE A 39 7.06 10.38 -4.11
CA ILE A 39 7.79 11.54 -4.62
C ILE A 39 7.09 12.80 -4.13
N GLY A 40 7.85 13.76 -3.60
CA GLY A 40 7.30 15.05 -3.18
C GLY A 40 8.30 15.90 -2.42
N ASP A 41 7.78 16.93 -1.77
CA ASP A 41 8.54 17.87 -0.97
C ASP A 41 8.09 17.85 0.47
N LEU A 42 9.03 17.70 1.39
CA LEU A 42 8.84 17.93 2.82
C LEU A 42 9.38 19.32 3.18
N VAL A 43 8.50 20.19 3.67
CA VAL A 43 8.86 21.50 4.22
C VAL A 43 8.82 21.40 5.74
N ILE A 44 9.94 21.69 6.40
CA ILE A 44 10.05 21.81 7.85
C ILE A 44 10.21 23.28 8.18
N HIS A 45 9.30 23.82 9.00
CA HIS A 45 9.28 25.22 9.40
C HIS A 45 10.12 25.43 10.67
N ALA A 46 10.48 26.69 10.95
CA ALA A 46 11.28 27.06 12.12
C ALA A 46 10.56 26.79 13.46
N ASP A 47 9.23 26.69 13.45
CA ASP A 47 8.39 26.40 14.61
C ASP A 47 8.19 24.89 14.87
N ASN A 48 8.93 24.04 14.16
CA ASN A 48 8.84 22.58 14.15
C ASN A 48 7.53 22.00 13.57
N THR A 49 6.71 22.82 12.91
CA THR A 49 5.66 22.28 12.03
C THR A 49 6.28 21.74 10.74
N TYR A 50 5.59 20.80 10.11
CA TYR A 50 6.00 20.27 8.82
C TYR A 50 4.80 20.03 7.90
N THR A 51 5.04 20.14 6.60
CA THR A 51 4.09 19.78 5.56
C THR A 51 4.80 18.97 4.49
N PHE A 52 4.24 17.83 4.15
CA PHE A 52 4.61 17.07 2.96
C PHE A 52 3.54 17.24 1.89
N THR A 53 3.96 17.49 0.65
CA THR A 53 3.09 17.49 -0.53
C THR A 53 3.76 16.67 -1.62
N GLY A 54 3.04 15.67 -2.12
CA GLY A 54 3.58 14.77 -3.13
C GLY A 54 2.54 13.84 -3.70
N HIS A 55 3.02 12.76 -4.29
CA HIS A 55 2.21 11.66 -4.78
C HIS A 55 2.97 10.35 -4.64
N TYR A 56 2.23 9.25 -4.67
CA TYR A 56 2.82 7.92 -4.75
C TYR A 56 2.28 7.14 -5.94
N THR A 57 3.10 6.21 -6.43
CA THR A 57 2.70 5.15 -7.34
C THR A 57 2.84 3.81 -6.63
N LEU A 58 2.06 2.82 -7.05
CA LEU A 58 2.26 1.43 -6.66
C LEU A 58 2.95 0.69 -7.80
N ASN A 59 3.85 -0.21 -7.44
CA ASN A 59 4.43 -1.16 -8.38
C ASN A 59 3.33 -2.14 -8.82
N LYS A 60 3.51 -2.74 -10.00
CA LYS A 60 2.67 -3.86 -10.42
C LYS A 60 2.85 -5.00 -9.41
N ASP A 61 1.74 -5.59 -9.01
CA ASP A 61 1.74 -6.73 -8.11
C ASP A 61 1.34 -7.99 -8.86
N ILE A 62 2.10 -9.07 -8.68
CA ILE A 62 1.81 -10.37 -9.27
C ILE A 62 1.21 -11.21 -8.16
N TYR A 63 -0.08 -11.52 -8.29
CA TYR A 63 -0.75 -12.35 -7.31
C TYR A 63 -0.58 -13.83 -7.66
N ASP A 64 0.11 -14.56 -6.79
CA ASP A 64 0.23 -16.02 -6.85
C ASP A 64 -0.90 -16.64 -6.01
N ALA A 65 -1.80 -17.37 -6.68
CA ALA A 65 -2.99 -17.95 -6.07
C ALA A 65 -2.73 -19.32 -5.41
N ASP A 66 -1.48 -19.81 -5.37
CA ASP A 66 -1.19 -21.16 -4.90
C ASP A 66 -1.52 -21.38 -3.41
N LYS A 67 -2.18 -22.52 -3.16
CA LYS A 67 -2.76 -22.92 -1.87
C LYS A 67 -1.70 -23.26 -0.81
N SER A 68 -0.47 -23.57 -1.23
CA SER A 68 0.62 -24.07 -0.37
C SER A 68 1.28 -22.99 0.50
N ASN A 69 1.04 -21.71 0.22
CA ASN A 69 1.77 -20.59 0.83
C ASN A 69 1.06 -19.89 2.00
N ARG A 70 -0.03 -20.44 2.55
CA ARG A 70 -0.91 -19.69 3.46
C ARG A 70 -1.04 -20.31 4.84
N SER A 71 -0.68 -19.51 5.85
CA SER A 71 -0.94 -19.75 7.28
C SER A 71 -2.38 -19.39 7.69
N TYR A 72 -2.83 -19.95 8.80
CA TYR A 72 -4.18 -20.36 9.24
C TYR A 72 -5.25 -19.26 9.49
N TRP A 73 -5.06 -18.00 9.10
CA TRP A 73 -6.14 -16.99 9.23
C TRP A 73 -7.02 -16.99 7.96
N GLN A 74 -7.87 -18.01 7.87
CA GLN A 74 -8.35 -18.55 6.59
C GLN A 74 -9.83 -18.95 6.54
N GLU A 75 -10.74 -18.13 7.08
CA GLU A 75 -12.17 -18.30 6.70
C GLU A 75 -12.61 -17.23 5.71
N THR A 76 -12.61 -15.94 6.06
CA THR A 76 -13.09 -14.90 5.14
C THR A 76 -12.23 -14.76 3.88
N LEU A 77 -10.90 -14.90 4.00
CA LEU A 77 -9.99 -14.83 2.86
C LEU A 77 -10.12 -16.07 1.96
N THR A 78 -10.34 -17.24 2.56
CA THR A 78 -10.56 -18.49 1.84
C THR A 78 -11.88 -18.43 1.10
N THR A 79 -12.96 -17.95 1.71
CA THR A 79 -14.27 -17.77 1.05
C THR A 79 -14.16 -16.80 -0.12
N PHE A 80 -13.54 -15.62 0.08
CA PHE A 80 -13.37 -14.63 -0.99
C PHE A 80 -12.57 -15.19 -2.19
N LEU A 81 -11.50 -15.95 -1.92
CA LEU A 81 -10.66 -16.51 -2.97
C LEU A 81 -11.23 -17.79 -3.57
N HIS A 82 -12.03 -18.52 -2.82
CA HIS A 82 -12.87 -19.61 -3.31
C HIS A 82 -13.94 -19.08 -4.25
N ASP A 83 -14.60 -17.97 -3.91
CA ASP A 83 -15.62 -17.32 -4.74
C ASP A 83 -15.01 -16.73 -6.02
N LEU A 84 -13.83 -16.10 -5.94
CA LEU A 84 -13.08 -15.64 -7.11
C LEU A 84 -12.63 -16.81 -8.00
N GLY A 85 -12.08 -17.87 -7.40
CA GLY A 85 -11.65 -19.07 -8.14
C GLY A 85 -12.80 -19.82 -8.80
N ASN A 86 -13.98 -19.86 -8.15
CA ASN A 86 -15.19 -20.47 -8.73
C ASN A 86 -15.79 -19.61 -9.86
N THR A 87 -15.63 -18.28 -9.79
CA THR A 87 -16.18 -17.36 -10.79
C THR A 87 -15.27 -17.23 -12.02
N PHE A 88 -13.95 -17.26 -11.83
CA PHE A 88 -12.97 -16.96 -12.90
C PHE A 88 -12.01 -18.13 -13.22
N GLY A 89 -12.08 -19.24 -12.49
CA GLY A 89 -11.10 -20.33 -12.56
C GLY A 89 -9.84 -20.05 -11.72
N HIS A 90 -9.13 -21.10 -11.33
CA HIS A 90 -7.83 -21.02 -10.63
C HIS A 90 -6.73 -20.55 -11.59
N VAL A 91 -6.76 -19.27 -11.96
CA VAL A 91 -5.82 -18.66 -12.89
C VAL A 91 -5.02 -17.61 -12.13
N ASP A 92 -3.68 -17.73 -12.16
CA ASP A 92 -2.79 -16.67 -11.70
C ASP A 92 -3.14 -15.36 -12.40
N TYR A 93 -3.26 -14.28 -11.65
CA TYR A 93 -3.60 -12.98 -12.22
C TYR A 93 -2.62 -11.91 -11.75
N THR A 94 -2.18 -11.08 -12.69
CA THR A 94 -1.40 -9.89 -12.37
C THR A 94 -2.37 -8.74 -12.09
N ILE A 95 -2.24 -8.10 -10.93
CA ILE A 95 -2.97 -6.88 -10.63
C ILE A 95 -2.14 -5.71 -11.13
N ASN A 96 -2.53 -5.17 -12.28
CA ASN A 96 -1.89 -3.97 -12.82
C ASN A 96 -2.46 -2.73 -12.14
N ILE A 97 -1.76 -2.21 -11.14
CA ILE A 97 -2.10 -0.95 -10.50
C ILE A 97 -1.53 0.20 -11.32
N ILE A 98 -2.40 1.05 -11.84
CA ILE A 98 -2.04 2.21 -12.66
C ILE A 98 -2.47 3.52 -11.99
N GLY A 99 -1.68 4.56 -12.23
CA GLY A 99 -1.97 5.92 -11.77
C GLY A 99 -1.10 6.37 -10.61
N THR A 100 -1.28 7.65 -10.26
CA THR A 100 -0.59 8.36 -9.19
C THR A 100 -1.62 8.84 -8.19
N GLN A 101 -1.40 8.58 -6.89
CA GLN A 101 -2.26 9.07 -5.84
C GLN A 101 -1.62 10.30 -5.17
N PRO A 102 -2.23 11.49 -5.20
CA PRO A 102 -1.73 12.64 -4.45
C PRO A 102 -1.84 12.39 -2.95
N VAL A 103 -0.85 12.88 -2.20
CA VAL A 103 -0.84 12.84 -0.74
C VAL A 103 -0.34 14.16 -0.19
N VAL A 104 -1.08 14.67 0.79
CA VAL A 104 -0.71 15.84 1.57
C VAL A 104 -0.86 15.46 3.02
N PHE A 105 0.19 15.67 3.82
CA PHE A 105 0.11 15.50 5.26
C PHE A 105 0.86 16.63 5.95
N SER A 106 0.34 17.06 7.08
CA SER A 106 0.93 18.11 7.89
C SER A 106 0.92 17.70 9.35
N GLY A 107 1.88 18.18 10.11
CA GLY A 107 1.96 17.90 11.53
C GLY A 107 2.95 18.79 12.24
N ARG A 108 3.24 18.42 13.47
CA ARG A 108 4.28 19.04 14.29
C ARG A 108 5.20 17.93 14.80
N LYS A 109 6.49 18.21 14.77
CA LYS A 109 7.52 17.33 15.32
C LYS A 109 7.51 17.35 16.84
#